data_AF-A0A838F7Q5-F1
#
_entry.id   AF-A0A838F7Q5-F1
#
_cell.length_a   1.000
_cell.length_b   1.000
_cell.length_c   1.000
_cell.angle_alpha   90.00
_cell.angle_beta   90.00
_cell.angle_gamma   90.00
#
_symmetry.space_group_name_H-M   'P 1'
#
loop_
_entity.id
_entity.type
_entity.pdbx_description
1 polymer ?
#
loop_
_entity_poly.entity_id
_entity_poly.type
_entity_poly.pdbx_seq_one_letter_code
_entity_poly.pdbx_strand_id
1 'polypeptide(L)'
;MLTAGEIFFAVVYSLFLSYLIIKLPFFSRFGTSAQWIAAIFLFKVIAGGTYGLIHYYLYNGGDTFEYFKDSKIVVNSIKADGISMYLRLVFGITDPNPATSIIPYKDAMGFFTNMNSYFIVRFNALADLFTFNHYYANMVIYNFLTLIGLLYFFRFLNGVIP
;
A
#
# COMPACT_ATOMS: atom_id res chain seq x y z
N MET A 1 -1.37 11.33 11.34
CA MET A 1 -2.56 11.72 12.12
C MET A 1 -3.79 11.34 11.33
N LEU A 2 -4.81 10.75 11.96
CA LEU A 2 -6.10 10.49 11.32
C LEU A 2 -6.78 11.85 11.03
N THR A 3 -6.59 12.38 9.83
CA THR A 3 -7.21 13.64 9.40
C THR A 3 -8.53 13.38 8.69
N ALA A 4 -9.33 14.43 8.49
CA ALA A 4 -10.53 14.33 7.66
C ALA A 4 -10.20 13.85 6.23
N GLY A 5 -9.05 14.28 5.68
CA GLY A 5 -8.57 13.82 4.37
C GLY A 5 -8.25 12.32 4.34
N GLU A 6 -7.55 11.81 5.36
CA GLU A 6 -7.25 10.38 5.50
C GLU A 6 -8.52 9.53 5.51
N ILE A 7 -9.52 9.93 6.30
CA ILE A 7 -10.82 9.24 6.38
C ILE A 7 -11.55 9.32 5.04
N PHE A 8 -11.61 10.51 4.45
CA PHE A 8 -12.29 10.74 3.18
C PHE A 8 -11.75 9.84 2.07
N PHE A 9 -10.42 9.87 1.85
CA PHE A 9 -9.82 9.04 0.81
C PHE A 9 -9.95 7.55 1.12
N ALA A 10 -9.76 7.12 2.37
CA ALA A 10 -9.93 5.71 2.74
C ALA A 10 -11.35 5.21 2.44
N VAL A 11 -12.38 5.99 2.78
CA VAL A 11 -13.79 5.65 2.50
C VAL A 11 -14.06 5.62 1.00
N VAL A 12 -13.63 6.64 0.25
CA VAL A 12 -13.84 6.71 -1.20
C VAL A 12 -13.20 5.51 -1.90
N TYR A 13 -11.94 5.20 -1.58
CA TYR A 13 -11.25 4.04 -2.16
C TYR A 13 -11.90 2.72 -1.76
N SER A 14 -12.36 2.58 -0.51
CA SER A 14 -13.04 1.37 -0.04
C SER A 14 -14.35 1.13 -0.77
N LEU A 15 -15.16 2.16 -0.95
CA LEU A 15 -16.42 2.08 -1.68
C LEU A 15 -16.18 1.80 -3.16
N PHE A 16 -15.24 2.51 -3.78
CA PHE A 16 -14.89 2.33 -5.19
C PHE A 16 -14.39 0.90 -5.48
N LEU A 17 -13.46 0.38 -4.68
CA LEU A 17 -12.93 -0.97 -4.87
C LEU A 17 -13.97 -2.04 -4.54
N SER A 18 -14.83 -1.84 -3.53
CA SER A 18 -15.96 -2.74 -3.27
C SER A 18 -16.95 -2.78 -4.43
N TYR A 19 -17.24 -1.62 -5.03
CA TYR A 19 -18.06 -1.53 -6.23
C TYR A 19 -17.42 -2.29 -7.41
N LEU A 20 -16.12 -2.11 -7.64
CA LEU A 20 -15.40 -2.87 -8.67
C LEU A 20 -15.44 -4.38 -8.40
N ILE A 21 -15.29 -4.83 -7.16
CA ILE A 21 -15.40 -6.24 -6.79
C ILE A 21 -16.75 -6.81 -7.22
N ILE A 22 -17.84 -6.10 -6.92
CA ILE A 22 -19.21 -6.55 -7.20
C ILE A 22 -19.51 -6.53 -8.71
N LYS A 23 -18.99 -5.56 -9.45
CA LYS A 23 -19.35 -5.33 -10.85
C LYS A 23 -18.47 -6.04 -11.86
N LEU A 24 -17.19 -6.26 -11.56
CA LEU A 24 -16.29 -6.86 -12.52
C LEU A 24 -16.50 -8.39 -12.59
N PRO A 25 -16.66 -8.96 -13.80
CA PRO A 25 -16.81 -10.42 -13.97
C PRO A 25 -15.57 -11.20 -13.55
N PHE A 26 -14.45 -10.51 -13.33
CA PHE A 26 -13.24 -11.08 -12.76
C PHE A 26 -13.48 -11.78 -11.42
N PHE A 27 -14.37 -11.26 -10.57
CA PHE A 27 -14.54 -11.77 -9.20
C PHE A 27 -15.52 -12.94 -9.10
N SER A 28 -16.41 -13.12 -10.08
CA SER A 28 -17.36 -14.25 -10.08
C SER A 28 -16.70 -15.61 -10.36
N ARG A 29 -15.48 -15.64 -10.89
CA ARG A 29 -14.76 -16.87 -11.25
C ARG A 29 -14.11 -17.61 -10.08
N PHE A 30 -14.16 -17.06 -8.87
CA PHE A 30 -13.48 -17.62 -7.69
C PHE A 30 -14.36 -18.58 -6.86
N GLY A 31 -15.49 -19.03 -7.41
CA GLY A 31 -16.35 -20.04 -6.75
C GLY A 31 -17.11 -19.52 -5.51
N THR A 32 -17.07 -18.21 -5.26
CA THR A 32 -17.84 -17.53 -4.22
C THR A 32 -18.51 -16.29 -4.79
N SER A 33 -19.55 -15.79 -4.13
CA SER A 33 -20.25 -14.60 -4.61
C SER A 33 -19.37 -13.35 -4.48
N ALA A 34 -19.46 -12.45 -5.45
CA ALA A 34 -18.70 -11.19 -5.41
C ALA A 34 -19.06 -10.32 -4.19
N GLN A 35 -20.29 -10.46 -3.66
CA GLN A 35 -20.71 -9.79 -2.43
C GLN A 35 -19.94 -10.28 -1.20
N TRP A 36 -19.70 -11.59 -1.09
CA TRP A 36 -18.87 -12.14 -0.02
C TRP A 36 -17.42 -11.70 -0.12
N ILE A 37 -16.87 -11.63 -1.34
CA ILE A 37 -15.52 -11.09 -1.57
C ILE A 37 -15.43 -9.63 -1.12
N ALA A 38 -16.44 -8.81 -1.46
CA ALA A 38 -16.50 -7.42 -1.03
C ALA A 38 -16.66 -7.28 0.49
N ALA A 39 -17.43 -8.15 1.14
CA ALA A 39 -17.55 -8.18 2.60
C ALA A 39 -16.21 -8.54 3.27
N ILE A 40 -15.48 -9.53 2.76
CA ILE A 40 -14.14 -9.90 3.24
C ILE A 40 -13.15 -8.74 3.04
N PHE A 41 -13.23 -8.05 1.89
CA PHE A 41 -12.43 -6.86 1.63
C PHE A 41 -12.68 -5.76 2.67
N LEU A 42 -13.94 -5.41 2.92
CA LEU A 42 -14.30 -4.41 3.92
C LEU A 42 -13.87 -4.81 5.33
N PHE A 43 -13.98 -6.10 5.68
CA PHE A 43 -13.46 -6.62 6.94
C PHE A 43 -11.94 -6.41 7.06
N LYS A 44 -11.17 -6.69 5.99
CA LYS A 44 -9.71 -6.42 5.96
C LYS A 44 -9.41 -4.92 6.10
N VAL A 45 -10.19 -4.05 5.47
CA VAL A 45 -10.04 -2.60 5.59
C VAL A 45 -10.27 -2.14 7.03
N ILE A 46 -11.34 -2.61 7.68
CA ILE A 46 -11.62 -2.30 9.09
C ILE A 46 -10.46 -2.79 9.97
N ALA A 47 -10.04 -4.05 9.82
CA ALA A 47 -8.93 -4.62 10.58
C ALA A 47 -7.61 -3.85 10.39
N GLY A 48 -7.27 -3.49 9.16
CA GLY A 48 -6.07 -2.69 8.85
C GLY A 48 -6.15 -1.27 9.42
N GLY A 49 -7.33 -0.64 9.37
CA GLY A 49 -7.60 0.65 10.00
C GLY A 49 -7.43 0.58 11.52
N THR A 50 -8.05 -0.41 12.18
CA THR A 50 -7.90 -0.66 13.61
C THR A 50 -6.45 -0.90 14.01
N TYR A 51 -5.72 -1.73 13.25
CA TYR A 51 -4.29 -1.97 13.47
C TYR A 51 -3.48 -0.67 13.43
N GLY A 52 -3.70 0.17 12.42
CA GLY A 52 -3.02 1.46 12.29
C GLY A 52 -3.35 2.41 13.45
N LEU A 53 -4.62 2.46 13.88
CA LEU A 53 -5.04 3.29 15.03
C LEU A 53 -4.39 2.81 16.33
N ILE A 54 -4.38 1.50 16.59
CA ILE A 54 -3.72 0.90 17.76
C ILE A 54 -2.24 1.28 17.79
N HIS A 55 -1.53 1.12 16.68
CA HIS A 55 -0.10 1.44 16.61
C HIS A 55 0.15 2.93 16.83
N TYR A 56 -0.65 3.78 16.23
CA TYR A 56 -0.51 5.22 16.40
C TYR A 56 -0.73 5.67 17.85
N TYR A 57 -1.84 5.25 18.48
CA TYR A 57 -2.23 5.76 19.80
C TYR A 57 -1.59 5.02 20.99
N LEU A 58 -1.28 3.73 20.86
CA LEU A 58 -0.73 2.92 21.95
C LEU A 58 0.78 2.70 21.84
N TYR A 59 1.34 2.75 20.63
CA TYR A 59 2.76 2.44 20.37
C TYR A 59 3.53 3.63 19.78
N ASN A 60 2.93 4.83 19.76
CA ASN A 60 3.51 6.06 19.17
C ASN A 60 3.94 5.89 17.69
N GLY A 61 3.25 5.03 16.94
CA GLY A 61 3.55 4.71 15.55
C GLY A 61 3.94 3.25 15.38
N GLY A 62 4.86 3.00 14.46
CA GLY A 62 5.31 1.66 14.09
C GLY A 62 5.85 1.64 12.66
N ASP A 63 6.45 0.52 12.27
CA ASP A 63 7.16 0.38 11.00
C ASP A 63 6.31 0.79 9.79
N THR A 64 5.01 0.49 9.80
CA THR A 64 4.11 0.86 8.70
C THR A 64 4.00 2.37 8.49
N PHE A 65 4.05 3.16 9.57
CA PHE A 65 4.03 4.62 9.49
C PHE A 65 5.38 5.17 9.02
N GLU A 66 6.50 4.58 9.46
CA GLU A 66 7.83 4.99 9.01
C GLU A 66 8.06 4.63 7.52
N TYR A 67 7.60 3.46 7.05
CA TYR A 67 7.63 3.13 5.62
C TYR A 67 6.86 4.14 4.77
N PHE A 68 5.71 4.58 5.28
CA PHE A 68 4.89 5.57 4.61
C PHE A 68 5.49 6.99 4.67
N LYS A 69 6.23 7.31 5.73
CA LYS A 69 6.98 8.56 5.81
C LYS A 69 8.11 8.59 4.78
N ASP A 70 8.87 7.50 4.66
CA ASP A 70 9.91 7.35 3.64
C ASP A 70 9.31 7.38 2.22
N SER A 71 8.12 6.82 2.00
CA SER A 71 7.50 6.83 0.67
C SER A 71 7.15 8.24 0.20
N LYS A 72 6.79 9.14 1.12
CA LYS A 72 6.58 10.57 0.80
C LYS A 72 7.86 11.24 0.32
N ILE A 73 9.02 10.87 0.87
CA ILE A 73 10.32 11.38 0.40
C ILE A 73 10.52 10.97 -1.07
N VAL A 74 10.25 9.71 -1.39
CA VAL A 74 10.32 9.19 -2.76
C VAL A 74 9.38 9.94 -3.70
N VAL A 75 8.10 10.09 -3.36
CA VAL A 75 7.10 10.76 -4.22
C VAL A 75 7.42 12.24 -4.40
N ASN A 76 7.87 12.91 -3.33
CA ASN A 76 8.25 14.32 -3.40
C ASN A 76 9.50 14.56 -4.25
N SER A 77 10.33 13.54 -4.52
CA SER A 77 11.44 13.65 -5.47
C SER A 77 10.98 14.02 -6.88
N ILE A 78 9.72 13.73 -7.25
CA ILE A 78 9.15 14.17 -8.54
C ILE A 78 9.18 15.69 -8.65
N LYS A 79 8.81 16.39 -7.57
CA LYS A 79 8.77 17.86 -7.53
C LYS A 79 10.17 18.45 -7.37
N ALA A 80 11.03 17.79 -6.61
CA ALA A 80 12.38 18.27 -6.34
C ALA A 80 13.32 18.10 -7.55
N ASP A 81 13.41 16.89 -8.10
CA ASP A 81 14.41 16.50 -9.10
C ASP A 81 13.81 15.82 -10.35
N GLY A 82 12.48 15.79 -10.47
CA GLY A 82 11.78 15.27 -11.63
C GLY A 82 11.43 13.77 -11.57
N ILE A 83 10.64 13.32 -12.55
CA ILE A 83 10.12 11.96 -12.62
C ILE A 83 11.23 10.90 -12.77
N SER A 84 12.36 11.25 -13.39
CA SER A 84 13.50 10.34 -13.54
C SER A 84 14.11 9.97 -12.18
N MET A 85 14.20 10.92 -11.24
CA MET A 85 14.67 10.64 -9.88
C MET A 85 13.70 9.71 -9.15
N TYR A 86 12.40 9.98 -9.26
CA TYR A 86 11.37 9.12 -8.67
C TYR A 86 11.47 7.68 -9.18
N LEU A 87 11.57 7.48 -10.49
CA LEU A 87 11.70 6.16 -11.08
C LEU A 87 12.98 5.45 -10.62
N ARG A 88 14.09 6.19 -10.44
CA ARG A 88 15.33 5.63 -9.89
C ARG A 88 15.17 5.21 -8.42
N LEU A 89 14.47 5.98 -7.61
CA LEU A 89 14.22 5.63 -6.20
C LEU A 89 13.24 4.45 -6.06
N VAL A 90 12.26 4.32 -6.96
CA VAL A 90 11.27 3.24 -6.96
C VAL A 90 11.82 1.94 -7.55
N PHE A 91 12.47 1.99 -8.72
CA PHE A 91 12.87 0.80 -9.48
C PHE A 91 14.37 0.53 -9.50
N GLY A 92 15.19 1.46 -9.03
CA GLY A 92 16.65 1.32 -9.01
C GLY A 92 17.16 0.32 -7.98
N ILE A 93 18.48 0.21 -7.88
CA ILE A 93 19.14 -0.68 -6.91
C ILE A 93 19.31 0.07 -5.58
N THR A 94 18.99 -0.60 -4.47
CA THR A 94 19.39 -0.14 -3.13
C THR A 94 20.85 -0.50 -2.90
N ASP A 95 21.69 0.51 -2.67
CA ASP A 95 23.12 0.33 -2.43
C ASP A 95 23.52 1.14 -1.18
N PRO A 96 24.33 0.59 -0.26
CA PRO A 96 24.98 1.37 0.78
C PRO A 96 25.76 2.59 0.26
N ASN A 97 26.30 2.54 -0.95
CA ASN A 97 27.06 3.61 -1.59
C ASN A 97 26.44 4.01 -2.95
N PRO A 98 25.24 4.63 -2.96
CA PRO A 98 24.55 4.95 -4.20
C PRO A 98 25.22 6.14 -4.90
N ALA A 99 24.83 6.39 -6.15
CA ALA A 99 25.26 7.57 -6.89
C ALA A 99 24.99 8.87 -6.09
N THR A 100 25.86 9.89 -6.25
CA THR A 100 25.81 11.14 -5.47
C THR A 100 24.44 11.83 -5.50
N SER A 101 23.70 11.70 -6.60
CA SER A 101 22.35 12.26 -6.75
C SER A 101 21.27 11.57 -5.90
N ILE A 102 21.53 10.36 -5.38
CA ILE A 102 20.60 9.60 -4.52
C ILE A 102 20.93 9.79 -3.02
N ILE A 103 22.16 10.17 -2.68
CA ILE A 103 22.63 10.31 -1.29
C ILE A 103 21.67 11.17 -0.43
N PRO A 104 21.19 12.35 -0.88
CA PRO A 104 20.28 13.16 -0.07
C PRO A 104 18.98 12.43 0.29
N TYR A 105 18.46 11.60 -0.60
CA TYR A 105 17.25 10.81 -0.38
C TYR A 105 17.51 9.62 0.53
N LYS A 106 18.63 8.91 0.31
CA LYS A 106 19.06 7.81 1.18
C LYS A 106 19.19 8.31 2.62
N ASP A 107 19.88 9.42 2.85
CA ASP A 107 20.19 9.91 4.20
C ASP A 107 18.93 10.46 4.90
N ALA A 108 17.91 10.85 4.14
CA ALA A 108 16.62 11.25 4.67
C ALA A 108 15.68 10.07 5.00
N MET A 109 15.99 8.86 4.52
CA MET A 109 15.16 7.66 4.66
C MET A 109 15.77 6.65 5.63
N GLY A 110 14.94 6.02 6.46
CA GLY A 110 15.38 4.99 7.40
C GLY A 110 15.65 3.63 6.77
N PHE A 111 14.98 3.31 5.64
CA PHE A 111 14.95 1.94 5.12
C PHE A 111 15.69 1.72 3.81
N PHE A 112 16.26 2.75 3.17
CA PHE A 112 16.85 2.65 1.83
C PHE A 112 17.89 1.54 1.68
N THR A 113 18.71 1.27 2.70
CA THR A 113 19.78 0.27 2.65
C THR A 113 19.31 -1.17 2.90
N ASN A 114 18.09 -1.36 3.42
CA ASN A 114 17.51 -2.68 3.65
C ASN A 114 16.48 -2.99 2.55
N MET A 115 16.88 -3.81 1.57
CA MET A 115 16.04 -4.12 0.40
C MET A 115 14.64 -4.62 0.77
N ASN A 116 14.53 -5.50 1.76
CA ASN A 116 13.24 -6.10 2.16
C ASN A 116 12.28 -5.06 2.73
N SER A 117 12.81 -4.15 3.55
CA SER A 117 12.02 -3.09 4.18
C SER A 117 11.70 -1.97 3.19
N TYR A 118 12.68 -1.61 2.35
CA TYR A 118 12.51 -0.60 1.29
C TYR A 118 11.50 -1.01 0.22
N PHE A 119 11.27 -2.32 0.02
CA PHE A 119 10.19 -2.78 -0.84
C PHE A 119 8.83 -2.21 -0.43
N ILE A 120 8.54 -2.13 0.87
CA ILE A 120 7.28 -1.56 1.37
C ILE A 120 7.24 -0.05 1.12
N VAL A 121 8.38 0.65 1.24
CA VAL A 121 8.51 2.07 0.88
C VAL A 121 8.19 2.30 -0.60
N ARG A 122 8.73 1.47 -1.49
CA ARG A 122 8.49 1.54 -2.95
C ARG A 122 7.02 1.29 -3.28
N PHE A 123 6.43 0.29 -2.64
CA PHE A 123 5.02 -0.01 -2.80
C PHE A 123 4.15 1.19 -2.40
N ASN A 124 4.41 1.78 -1.22
CA ASN A 124 3.69 2.96 -0.77
C ASN A 124 3.92 4.15 -1.72
N ALA A 125 5.14 4.34 -2.23
CA ALA A 125 5.44 5.44 -3.15
C ALA A 125 4.67 5.33 -4.46
N LEU A 126 4.50 4.11 -4.98
CA LEU A 126 3.64 3.85 -6.14
C LEU A 126 2.17 4.11 -5.82
N ALA A 127 1.69 3.69 -4.65
CA ALA A 127 0.32 3.93 -4.22
C ALA A 127 0.02 5.41 -3.98
N ASP A 128 0.99 6.16 -3.44
CA ASP A 128 0.91 7.59 -3.12
C ASP A 128 0.60 8.48 -4.32
N LEU A 129 0.97 8.04 -5.54
CA LEU A 129 0.59 8.71 -6.78
C LEU A 129 -0.92 8.77 -6.99
N PHE A 130 -1.66 7.78 -6.46
CA PHE A 130 -3.11 7.67 -6.61
C PHE A 130 -3.82 8.12 -5.33
N THR A 131 -3.25 7.84 -4.16
CA THR A 131 -3.89 8.12 -2.86
C THR A 131 -3.60 9.53 -2.35
N PHE A 132 -2.82 10.32 -3.08
CA PHE A 132 -2.45 11.68 -2.73
C PHE A 132 -1.72 11.76 -1.38
N ASN A 133 -0.83 10.80 -1.10
CA ASN A 133 -0.05 10.71 0.13
C ASN A 133 -0.89 10.56 1.41
N HIS A 134 -1.95 9.75 1.36
CA HIS A 134 -2.79 9.38 2.50
C HIS A 134 -2.56 7.92 2.93
N TYR A 135 -2.17 7.74 4.19
CA TYR A 135 -1.77 6.45 4.76
C TYR A 135 -2.88 5.41 4.69
N TYR A 136 -4.08 5.79 5.15
CA TYR A 136 -5.20 4.86 5.23
C TYR A 136 -5.73 4.51 3.84
N ALA A 137 -5.56 5.39 2.85
CA ALA A 137 -5.86 5.06 1.46
C ALA A 137 -4.85 4.06 0.88
N ASN A 138 -3.54 4.18 1.16
CA ASN A 138 -2.55 3.16 0.78
C ASN A 138 -2.87 1.80 1.41
N MET A 139 -3.26 1.81 2.69
CA MET A 139 -3.69 0.61 3.42
C MET A 139 -4.88 -0.08 2.72
N VAL A 140 -5.85 0.68 2.21
CA VAL A 140 -6.99 0.14 1.44
C VAL A 140 -6.52 -0.52 0.14
N ILE A 141 -5.61 0.11 -0.62
CA ILE A 141 -5.03 -0.46 -1.83
C ILE A 141 -4.27 -1.76 -1.52
N TYR A 142 -3.45 -1.76 -0.47
CA TYR A 142 -2.72 -2.95 -0.03
C TYR A 142 -3.65 -4.11 0.32
N ASN A 143 -4.74 -3.83 1.06
CA ASN A 143 -5.75 -4.82 1.40
C ASN A 143 -6.45 -5.40 0.17
N PHE A 144 -6.70 -4.58 -0.85
CA PHE A 144 -7.30 -5.02 -2.10
C PHE A 144 -6.37 -5.94 -2.89
N LEU A 145 -5.11 -5.55 -3.06
CA LEU A 145 -4.13 -6.35 -3.81
C LEU A 145 -3.84 -7.69 -3.13
N THR A 146 -3.68 -7.68 -1.80
CA THR A 146 -3.46 -8.92 -1.04
C THR A 146 -4.71 -9.82 -1.04
N LEU A 147 -5.92 -9.26 -1.10
CA LEU A 147 -7.14 -10.05 -1.29
C LEU A 147 -7.14 -10.79 -2.63
N ILE A 148 -6.70 -10.17 -3.73
CA ILE A 148 -6.60 -10.85 -5.02
C ILE A 148 -5.69 -12.08 -4.90
N GLY A 149 -4.51 -11.93 -4.26
CA GLY A 149 -3.62 -13.05 -3.98
C GLY A 149 -4.27 -14.17 -3.18
N LEU A 150 -5.01 -13.82 -2.11
CA LEU A 150 -5.76 -14.80 -1.30
C LEU A 150 -6.85 -15.52 -2.09
N LEU A 151 -7.56 -14.84 -3.00
CA LEU A 151 -8.57 -15.45 -3.86
C LEU A 151 -7.97 -16.47 -4.83
N TYR A 152 -6.79 -16.18 -5.38
CA TYR A 152 -6.07 -17.14 -6.21
C TYR A 152 -5.60 -18.35 -5.41
N PHE A 153 -5.11 -18.14 -4.19
CA PHE A 153 -4.74 -19.22 -3.30
C PHE A 153 -5.95 -20.09 -2.91
N PHE A 154 -7.09 -19.47 -2.58
CA PHE A 154 -8.36 -20.16 -2.32
C PHE A 154 -8.80 -21.00 -3.52
N ARG A 155 -8.77 -20.43 -4.73
CA ARG A 155 -9.13 -21.16 -5.95
C ARG A 155 -8.17 -22.32 -6.23
N PHE A 156 -6.88 -22.14 -6.00
CA PHE A 156 -5.89 -23.21 -6.14
C PHE A 156 -6.20 -24.36 -5.17
N LEU A 157 -6.44 -24.06 -3.89
CA LEU A 157 -6.76 -25.07 -2.89
C LEU A 157 -8.03 -25.85 -3.23
N ASN A 158 -9.11 -25.18 -3.66
CA ASN A 158 -10.33 -25.86 -4.10
C ASN A 158 -10.15 -26.72 -5.36
N GLY A 159 -9.10 -26.49 -6.14
CA GLY A 159 -8.77 -27.31 -7.30
C GLY A 159 -7.87 -28.52 -6.99
N VAL A 160 -7.19 -28.51 -5.83
CA VAL A 160 -6.21 -29.54 -5.44
C VAL A 160 -6.73 -30.41 -4.30
N ILE A 161 -7.47 -29.82 -3.37
CA ILE A 161 -8.08 -30.50 -2.24
C ILE A 161 -9.52 -30.85 -2.64
N PRO A 162 -9.88 -32.15 -2.69
CA PRO A 162 -11.22 -32.60 -3.08
C PRO A 162 -12.32 -32.18 -2.11
#